data_AF-A0A9P5QBT7-F1
#
_entry.id   AF-A0A9P5QBT7-F1
#
_cell.length_a   1.000
_cell.length_b   1.000
_cell.length_c   1.000
_cell.angle_alpha   90.00
_cell.angle_beta   90.00
_cell.angle_gamma   90.00
#
_symmetry.space_group_name_H-M   'P 1'
#
loop_
_entity.id
_entity.type
_entity.pdbx_description
1 polymer ?
#
loop_
_entity_poly.entity_id
_entity_poly.type
_entity_poly.pdbx_seq_one_letter_code
_entity_poly.pdbx_strand_id
1 'polypeptide(L)'
;MTPSAFRPLISFQAEAEQRDHLRYIILAGEALESATLQLWYATRSEDSPKIINMYGTTETTVHASYRVMKALDCLQVLSPIGVKIPDLTIYILDTQGRPAPLGVIGELCIGGAGVTRGYLNRAELTSE
;
A
#
# COMPACT_ATOMS: atom_id res chain seq x y z
N MET A 1 -10.16 0.53 -2.03
CA MET A 1 -10.83 1.58 -1.22
C MET A 1 -9.81 2.24 -0.31
N THR A 2 -10.14 3.37 0.31
CA THR A 2 -9.24 3.99 1.31
C THR A 2 -9.33 3.28 2.66
N PRO A 3 -8.26 3.27 3.46
CA PRO A 3 -8.30 2.82 4.86
C PRO A 3 -9.41 3.49 5.68
N SER A 4 -9.59 4.81 5.53
CA SER A 4 -10.66 5.57 6.20
C SER A 4 -12.07 5.02 5.91
N ALA A 5 -12.36 4.69 4.65
CA ALA A 5 -13.65 4.12 4.23
C ALA A 5 -13.84 2.65 4.67
N PHE A 6 -12.75 1.91 4.89
CA PHE A 6 -12.81 0.52 5.31
C PHE A 6 -13.12 0.37 6.81
N ARG A 7 -12.67 1.31 7.66
CA ARG A 7 -12.84 1.21 9.12
C ARG A 7 -14.28 0.96 9.59
N PRO A 8 -15.32 1.68 9.12
CA PRO A 8 -16.70 1.42 9.52
C PRO A 8 -17.20 0.03 9.11
N LEU A 9 -16.68 -0.53 8.01
CA LEU A 9 -17.07 -1.86 7.54
C LEU A 9 -16.54 -2.97 8.47
N ILE A 10 -15.35 -2.80 9.04
CA ILE A 10 -14.79 -3.75 10.03
C ILE A 10 -15.74 -3.86 11.22
N SER A 11 -16.23 -2.73 11.72
CA SER A 11 -17.15 -2.70 12.87
C SER A 11 -18.49 -3.35 12.55
N PHE A 12 -19.05 -3.12 11.36
CA PHE A 12 -20.35 -3.66 10.96
C PHE A 12 -20.29 -5.16 10.63
N GLN A 13 -19.23 -5.63 9.96
CA GLN A 13 -19.09 -7.04 9.58
C GLN A 13 -18.71 -7.96 10.74
N ALA A 14 -18.23 -7.44 11.86
CA ALA A 14 -18.00 -8.23 13.08
C ALA A 14 -19.30 -8.89 13.60
N GLU A 15 -20.47 -8.34 13.23
CA GLU A 15 -21.79 -8.81 13.67
C GLU A 15 -22.47 -9.72 12.64
N ALA A 16 -21.91 -9.89 11.43
CA ALA A 16 -22.54 -10.62 10.33
C ALA A 16 -21.95 -12.03 10.15
N GLU A 17 -22.77 -13.08 10.33
CA GLU A 17 -22.39 -14.50 10.17
C GLU A 17 -22.23 -14.96 8.71
N GLN A 18 -22.38 -14.07 7.73
CA GLN A 18 -22.48 -14.45 6.33
C GLN A 18 -21.10 -14.75 5.71
N ARG A 19 -21.00 -15.90 5.03
CA ARG A 19 -19.79 -16.30 4.30
C ARG A 19 -19.63 -15.44 3.05
N ASP A 20 -18.73 -14.46 3.12
CA ASP A 20 -18.36 -13.64 1.97
C ASP A 20 -17.52 -14.44 0.98
N HIS A 21 -17.94 -14.49 -0.28
CA HIS A 21 -17.13 -14.98 -1.41
C HIS A 21 -16.03 -14.00 -1.83
N LEU A 22 -15.85 -12.91 -1.06
CA LEU A 22 -14.83 -11.93 -1.30
C LEU A 22 -13.45 -12.57 -1.09
N ARG A 23 -12.55 -12.39 -2.07
CA ARG A 23 -11.20 -12.96 -2.04
C ARG A 23 -10.14 -11.95 -1.63
N TYR A 24 -10.32 -10.69 -2.01
CA TYR A 24 -9.34 -9.63 -1.81
C TYR A 24 -10.01 -8.32 -1.41
N ILE A 25 -9.42 -7.64 -0.44
CA ILE A 25 -9.72 -6.26 -0.08
C ILE A 25 -8.46 -5.45 -0.35
N ILE A 26 -8.52 -4.53 -1.30
CA ILE A 26 -7.39 -3.67 -1.66
C ILE A 26 -7.57 -2.31 -0.99
N LEU A 27 -6.63 -1.94 -0.14
CA LEU A 27 -6.54 -0.64 0.54
C LEU A 27 -5.43 0.19 -0.10
N ALA A 28 -5.70 1.46 -0.41
CA ALA A 28 -4.73 2.38 -1.00
C ALA A 28 -5.14 3.84 -0.79
N GLY A 29 -4.22 4.76 -1.09
CA GLY A 29 -4.48 6.20 -1.11
C GLY A 29 -4.29 6.94 0.22
N GLU A 30 -4.18 6.21 1.33
CA GLU A 30 -3.82 6.75 2.65
C GLU A 30 -2.90 5.76 3.36
N ALA A 31 -2.17 6.24 4.38
CA ALA A 31 -1.45 5.35 5.27
C ALA A 31 -2.42 4.42 6.01
N LEU A 32 -2.15 3.12 5.99
CA LEU A 32 -2.93 2.13 6.71
C LEU A 32 -2.44 2.05 8.15
N GLU A 33 -3.29 2.45 9.08
CA GLU A 33 -3.05 2.18 10.50
C GLU A 33 -3.26 0.69 10.78
N SER A 34 -2.19 -0.10 10.65
CA SER A 34 -2.22 -1.57 10.71
C SER A 34 -2.93 -2.12 11.96
N ALA A 35 -2.88 -1.38 13.08
CA ALA A 35 -3.57 -1.72 14.33
C ALA A 35 -5.09 -1.81 14.17
N THR A 36 -5.71 -1.06 13.26
CA THR A 36 -7.18 -1.13 13.06
C THR A 36 -7.62 -2.47 12.46
N LEU A 37 -6.71 -3.22 11.85
CA LEU A 37 -6.98 -4.56 11.33
C LEU A 37 -6.96 -5.65 12.41
N GLN A 38 -6.55 -5.35 13.66
CA GLN A 38 -6.56 -6.35 14.74
C GLN A 38 -7.96 -6.93 14.95
N LEU A 39 -8.99 -6.08 14.95
CA LEU A 39 -10.39 -6.51 15.10
C LEU A 39 -10.84 -7.42 13.94
N TRP A 40 -10.38 -7.12 12.73
CA TRP A 40 -10.65 -7.94 11.55
C TRP A 40 -10.06 -9.35 11.72
N TYR A 41 -8.77 -9.45 12.05
CA TYR A 41 -8.10 -10.74 12.20
C TYR A 41 -8.48 -11.49 13.49
N ALA A 42 -9.04 -10.81 14.49
CA ALA A 42 -9.59 -11.48 15.67
C ALA A 42 -10.82 -12.34 15.35
N THR A 43 -11.53 -12.02 14.27
CA THR A 43 -12.81 -12.67 13.92
C THR A 43 -12.75 -13.43 12.60
N ARG A 44 -11.70 -13.24 11.77
CA ARG A 44 -11.59 -13.81 10.43
C ARG A 44 -10.20 -14.37 10.15
N SER A 45 -10.16 -15.40 9.29
CA SER A 45 -8.90 -15.95 8.77
C SER A 45 -8.17 -14.92 7.89
N GLU A 46 -6.85 -14.87 7.96
CA GLU A 46 -6.02 -14.02 7.10
C GLU A 46 -6.04 -14.42 5.62
N ASP A 47 -6.54 -15.62 5.30
CA ASP A 47 -6.58 -16.14 3.93
C ASP A 47 -7.87 -15.84 3.16
N SER A 48 -8.95 -15.37 3.82
CA SER A 48 -10.25 -15.21 3.16
C SER A 48 -11.18 -14.16 3.81
N PRO A 49 -11.32 -12.95 3.22
CA PRO A 49 -10.50 -12.39 2.14
C PRO A 49 -9.12 -11.95 2.62
N LYS A 50 -8.15 -11.94 1.70
CA LYS A 50 -6.84 -11.34 1.92
C LYS A 50 -6.94 -9.82 1.86
N ILE A 51 -6.38 -9.13 2.87
CA ILE A 51 -6.24 -7.68 2.85
C ILE A 51 -4.89 -7.34 2.21
N ILE A 52 -4.89 -6.47 1.20
CA ILE A 52 -3.71 -6.01 0.50
C ILE A 52 -3.60 -4.50 0.68
N ASN A 53 -2.53 -4.05 1.32
CA ASN A 53 -2.16 -2.64 1.34
C ASN A 53 -1.35 -2.32 0.09
N MET A 54 -1.83 -1.42 -0.75
CA MET A 54 -1.15 -0.97 -1.97
C MET A 54 -0.78 0.50 -1.86
N TYR A 55 0.40 0.83 -2.37
CA TYR A 55 0.88 2.20 -2.46
C TYR A 55 1.18 2.52 -3.92
N GLY A 56 0.87 3.74 -4.32
CA GLY A 56 1.22 4.30 -5.61
C GLY A 56 0.66 5.70 -5.74
N THR A 57 1.09 6.36 -6.79
CA THR A 57 0.69 7.72 -7.15
C THR A 57 0.00 7.70 -8.51
N THR A 58 -0.60 8.83 -8.89
CA THR A 58 -1.13 9.02 -10.24
C THR A 58 -0.06 8.85 -11.32
N GLU A 59 1.16 9.30 -11.02
CA GLU A 59 2.35 9.29 -11.87
C GLU A 59 2.92 7.88 -12.07
N THR A 60 2.54 6.92 -11.23
CA THR A 60 3.00 5.52 -11.29
C THR A 60 1.88 4.56 -11.72
N THR A 61 0.82 5.09 -12.33
CA THR A 61 -0.34 4.31 -12.82
C THR A 61 -1.03 3.55 -11.69
N VAL A 62 -1.51 4.31 -10.70
CA VAL A 62 -2.34 3.86 -9.56
C VAL A 62 -1.56 3.15 -8.45
N HIS A 63 -0.78 2.11 -8.75
CA HIS A 63 -0.08 1.30 -7.75
C HIS A 63 1.35 0.99 -8.18
N ALA A 64 2.27 1.05 -7.22
CA ALA A 64 3.69 0.78 -7.39
C ALA A 64 4.20 -0.38 -6.51
N SER A 65 3.63 -0.54 -5.33
CA SER A 65 3.97 -1.60 -4.39
C SER A 65 2.75 -2.16 -3.67
N TYR A 66 2.92 -3.35 -3.10
CA TYR A 66 1.88 -4.02 -2.34
C TYR A 66 2.46 -4.82 -1.16
N ARG A 67 1.69 -4.88 -0.07
CA ARG A 67 1.86 -5.83 1.03
C ARG A 67 0.58 -6.60 1.26
N VAL A 68 0.68 -7.93 1.24
CA VAL A 68 -0.38 -8.79 1.77
C VAL A 68 -0.29 -8.69 3.28
N MET A 69 -1.30 -8.10 3.90
CA MET A 69 -1.33 -7.86 5.34
C MET A 69 -1.53 -9.18 6.07
N LYS A 70 -0.85 -9.34 7.20
CA LYS A 70 -1.01 -10.46 8.12
C LYS A 70 -1.40 -10.00 9.51
N ALA A 71 -1.89 -10.90 10.35
CA ALA A 71 -2.20 -10.60 11.75
C ALA A 71 -0.98 -10.03 12.50
N LEU A 72 0.23 -10.52 12.19
CA LEU A 72 1.48 -10.04 12.79
C LEU A 72 1.81 -8.58 12.42
N ASP A 73 1.39 -8.13 11.23
CA ASP A 73 1.65 -6.76 10.77
C ASP A 73 0.90 -5.73 11.63
N CYS A 74 -0.19 -6.15 12.26
CA CYS A 74 -0.98 -5.33 13.16
C CYS A 74 -0.27 -5.00 14.48
N LEU A 75 0.86 -5.66 14.78
CA LEU A 75 1.69 -5.35 15.94
C LEU A 75 2.73 -4.24 15.63
N GLN A 76 2.88 -3.85 14.37
CA GLN A 76 3.81 -2.82 13.95
C GLN A 76 3.15 -1.44 14.00
N VAL A 77 3.89 -0.43 14.46
CA VAL A 77 3.44 0.98 14.47
C VAL A 77 3.39 1.57 13.06
N LEU A 78 4.11 0.96 12.10
CA LEU A 78 4.26 1.48 10.75
C LEU A 78 3.17 0.98 9.79
N SER A 79 2.93 1.74 8.72
CA SER A 79 2.11 1.36 7.56
C SER A 79 3.01 0.85 6.43
N PRO A 80 3.40 -0.43 6.42
CA PRO A 80 4.27 -0.95 5.38
C PRO A 80 3.61 -0.97 4.00
N ILE A 81 4.33 -0.51 2.99
CA ILE A 81 3.90 -0.52 1.59
C ILE A 81 4.41 -1.75 0.80
N GLY A 82 5.21 -2.60 1.45
CA GLY A 82 5.58 -3.92 0.96
C GLY A 82 6.62 -3.92 -0.16
N VAL A 83 6.36 -4.74 -1.18
CA VAL A 83 7.30 -5.01 -2.29
C VAL A 83 6.80 -4.40 -3.59
N LYS A 84 7.73 -4.12 -4.51
CA LYS A 84 7.41 -3.58 -5.83
C LYS A 84 6.51 -4.53 -6.63
N ILE A 85 5.65 -3.96 -7.48
CA ILE A 85 5.01 -4.69 -8.59
C ILE A 85 6.11 -5.15 -9.56
N PRO A 86 6.04 -6.36 -10.16
CA PRO A 86 7.14 -6.95 -10.93
C PRO A 86 7.79 -6.04 -11.99
N ASP A 87 6.98 -5.27 -12.74
CA ASP A 87 7.43 -4.43 -13.85
C ASP A 87 7.89 -3.01 -13.45
N LEU A 88 7.89 -2.74 -12.15
CA LEU A 88 8.36 -1.49 -11.56
C LEU A 88 9.67 -1.69 -10.80
N THR A 89 10.36 -0.60 -10.55
CA THR A 89 11.53 -0.53 -9.69
C THR A 89 11.30 0.48 -8.60
N ILE A 90 11.78 0.17 -7.39
CA ILE A 90 11.71 1.06 -6.24
C ILE A 90 13.11 1.24 -5.69
N TYR A 91 13.52 2.50 -5.52
CA TYR A 91 14.75 2.89 -4.87
C TYR A 91 14.44 3.76 -3.65
N ILE A 92 15.25 3.60 -2.61
CA ILE A 92 15.32 4.56 -1.51
C ILE A 92 16.65 5.29 -1.70
N LEU A 93 16.62 6.60 -1.93
CA LEU A 93 17.81 7.40 -2.22
C LEU A 93 18.20 8.27 -1.03
N ASP A 94 19.51 8.40 -0.79
CA ASP A 94 20.07 9.37 0.14
C ASP A 94 20.05 10.79 -0.44
N THR A 95 20.49 11.78 0.32
CA THR A 95 20.53 13.20 -0.10
C THR A 95 21.50 13.48 -1.26
N GLN A 96 22.32 12.50 -1.65
CA GLN A 96 23.25 12.58 -2.78
C GLN A 96 22.72 11.79 -4.00
N GLY A 97 21.48 11.29 -3.96
CA GLY A 97 20.86 10.54 -5.05
C GLY A 97 21.37 9.10 -5.18
N ARG A 98 22.01 8.55 -4.14
CA ARG A 98 22.55 7.17 -4.16
C ARG A 98 21.64 6.23 -3.37
N PRO A 99 21.61 4.91 -3.67
CA PRO A 99 20.84 3.96 -2.88
C PRO A 99 21.19 4.02 -1.39
N ALA A 100 20.20 4.28 -0.55
CA ALA A 100 20.35 4.31 0.90
C ALA A 100 20.61 2.90 1.46
N PRO A 101 21.46 2.75 2.49
CA PRO A 101 21.61 1.48 3.19
C PRO A 101 20.31 1.00 3.82
N LEU A 102 20.20 -0.32 4.06
CA LEU A 102 19.03 -0.90 4.71
C LEU A 102 18.75 -0.26 6.07
N GLY A 103 17.48 0.10 6.30
CA GLY A 103 17.02 0.71 7.54
C GLY A 103 17.27 2.22 7.66
N VAL A 104 17.95 2.83 6.68
CA VAL A 104 18.18 4.29 6.65
C VAL A 104 17.04 4.98 5.92
N ILE A 105 16.60 6.11 6.46
CA ILE A 105 15.57 6.96 5.85
C ILE A 105 16.13 7.61 4.59
N GLY A 106 15.33 7.62 3.52
CA GLY A 106 15.66 8.27 2.26
C GLY A 106 14.41 8.58 1.43
N GLU A 107 14.62 9.18 0.27
CA GLU A 107 13.57 9.53 -0.68
C GLU A 107 13.15 8.32 -1.52
N LEU A 108 11.84 8.15 -1.72
CA LEU A 108 11.28 7.05 -2.50
C LEU A 108 11.22 7.42 -3.99
N CYS A 109 11.99 6.73 -4.82
CA CYS A 109 11.97 6.91 -6.27
C CYS A 109 11.45 5.64 -6.98
N ILE A 110 10.60 5.84 -7.99
CA ILE A 110 9.92 4.76 -8.70
C ILE A 110 10.26 4.84 -10.19
N GLY A 111 10.66 3.71 -10.77
CA GLY A 111 10.98 3.55 -12.19
C GLY A 111 10.23 2.40 -12.84
N GLY A 112 10.31 2.27 -14.16
CA GLY A 112 9.76 1.14 -14.91
C GLY A 112 8.48 1.45 -15.68
N ALA A 113 7.78 0.40 -16.12
CA ALA A 113 6.74 0.50 -17.15
C ALA A 113 5.47 1.26 -16.72
N GLY A 114 5.22 1.41 -15.42
CA GLY A 114 4.07 2.14 -14.90
C GLY A 114 4.31 3.63 -14.65
N VAL A 115 5.51 4.16 -14.91
CA VAL A 115 5.78 5.59 -14.78
C VAL A 115 5.14 6.36 -15.94
N THR A 116 4.50 7.48 -15.63
CA THR A 116 3.85 8.37 -16.58
C THR A 116 4.84 8.92 -17.62
N ARG A 117 4.33 9.35 -18.77
CA ARG A 117 5.12 10.09 -19.76
C ARG A 117 5.47 11.52 -19.32
N GLY A 118 4.86 11.99 -18.22
CA GLY A 118 5.03 13.32 -17.69
C GLY A 118 3.71 14.07 -17.57
N TYR A 119 3.82 15.37 -17.29
CA TYR A 119 2.68 16.27 -17.16
C TYR A 119 2.37 16.92 -18.51
N LEU A 120 1.11 16.82 -18.96
CA LEU A 120 0.67 17.34 -20.25
C LEU A 120 0.98 18.85 -20.37
N ASN A 121 1.70 19.23 -21.43
CA ASN A 121 2.11 20.61 -21.72
C ASN A 121 2.94 21.27 -20.60
N ARG A 122 3.62 20.48 -19.76
CA ARG A 122 4.47 20.98 -18.68
C ARG A 122 5.82 20.25 -18.68
N ALA A 123 6.64 20.57 -19.68
CA ALA A 123 7.96 19.95 -19.86
C ALA A 123 8.89 20.20 -18.65
N GLU A 124 8.87 21.42 -18.09
CA GLU A 124 9.68 21.79 -16.92
C GLU A 124 9.36 20.88 -15.72
N LEU A 125 8.08 20.74 -15.33
CA LEU A 125 7.64 19.83 -14.26
C LEU A 125 7.92 18.35 -14.55
N THR A 126 8.05 17.98 -15.84
CA THR A 126 8.37 16.61 -16.23
C THR A 126 9.86 16.31 -16.06
N SER A 127 10.70 17.34 -16.03
CA SER A 127 12.16 17.24 -15.97
C SER A 127 12.78 17.65 -14.64
N GLU A 128 11.97 17.98 -13.63
CA GLU A 128 12.41 18.22 -12.24
C GLU A 128 13.09 16.99 -11.65
#